data_AF-A0AAU9L7H8-F1
#
_entry.id   AF-A0AAU9L7H8-F1
#
_cell.length_a   1.000
_cell.length_b   1.000
_cell.length_c   1.000
_cell.angle_alpha   90.00
_cell.angle_beta   90.00
_cell.angle_gamma   90.00
#
_symmetry.space_group_name_H-M   'P 1'
#
loop_
_entity.id
_entity.type
_entity.pdbx_description
1 polymer ?
#
loop_
_entity_poly.entity_id
_entity_poly.type
_entity_poly.pdbx_seq_one_letter_code
_entity_poly.pdbx_strand_id
1 'polypeptide(L)'
;MSWCTIESDPGVFTTLIEDIGVKGVQVEELYTLDEQQFTDLSPVYGLVFLFKYESNHEEDDQHAEFAQEEDGLFFAKQVISNACATQAILSILLNSQEIELGETLSDFKAFTSDFPSDLKGLAISNSDKIRLAHNSFARAEPFVVEERKATEDDDVYHFVAFVPVNGKVYELDGLRNGPVCLGDVPDVECHDSWLQVACPVIQKRIEKYAASEIRFNLLALVRNRIQTYEEQLQAVIEAGGSEQQAAQIQADLAAEHQRRENWALENKRRKHNYIPFIVQLLKTLAEKKQLEP
;
A
#
# COMPACT_ATOMS: atom_id res chain seq x y z
N MET A 1 11.53 12.35 -14.98
CA MET A 1 12.18 12.37 -13.65
C MET A 1 12.30 10.91 -13.21
N SER A 2 13.30 10.55 -12.41
CA SER A 2 13.39 9.22 -11.81
C SER A 2 12.28 9.01 -10.75
N TRP A 3 12.12 7.77 -10.30
CA TRP A 3 11.23 7.39 -9.20
C TRP A 3 12.05 7.36 -7.90
N CYS A 4 11.58 8.05 -6.85
CA CYS A 4 12.23 8.00 -5.55
C CYS A 4 11.89 6.73 -4.77
N THR A 5 12.60 6.43 -3.69
CA THR A 5 12.10 5.47 -2.71
C THR A 5 11.10 6.17 -1.77
N ILE A 6 10.02 5.47 -1.45
CA ILE A 6 9.02 5.94 -0.47
C ILE A 6 8.94 4.98 0.70
N GLU A 7 8.68 5.53 1.88
CA GLU A 7 8.57 4.77 3.13
C GLU A 7 7.26 3.97 3.15
N SER A 8 7.32 2.73 3.68
CA SER A 8 6.13 1.89 3.87
C SER A 8 5.34 2.39 5.07
N ASP A 9 4.49 3.38 4.84
CA ASP A 9 3.72 4.07 5.88
C ASP A 9 2.26 4.23 5.42
N PRO A 10 1.27 3.88 6.27
CA PRO A 10 -0.14 3.96 5.91
C PRO A 10 -0.61 5.40 5.61
N GLY A 11 -0.06 6.41 6.29
CA GLY A 11 -0.36 7.81 6.04
C GLY A 11 0.20 8.29 4.70
N VAL A 12 1.41 7.87 4.34
CA VAL A 12 2.02 8.13 3.02
C VAL A 12 1.17 7.50 1.91
N PHE A 13 0.83 6.21 2.03
CA PHE A 13 0.09 5.52 0.97
C PHE A 13 -1.36 5.95 0.88
N THR A 14 -2.01 6.29 1.99
CA THR A 14 -3.35 6.87 1.93
C THR A 14 -3.33 8.20 1.18
N THR A 15 -2.41 9.12 1.51
CA THR A 15 -2.32 10.40 0.79
C THR A 15 -1.91 10.18 -0.68
N LEU A 16 -1.07 9.20 -0.99
CA LEU A 16 -0.73 8.84 -2.37
C LEU A 16 -1.96 8.44 -3.20
N ILE A 17 -2.83 7.59 -2.64
CA ILE A 17 -4.07 7.14 -3.28
C ILE A 17 -4.99 8.34 -3.56
N GLU A 18 -5.12 9.23 -2.57
CA GLU A 18 -5.92 10.46 -2.68
C GLU A 18 -5.34 11.44 -3.72
N ASP A 19 -4.02 11.64 -3.74
CA ASP A 19 -3.32 12.53 -4.68
C ASP A 19 -3.43 12.05 -6.14
N ILE A 20 -3.56 10.73 -6.35
CA ILE A 20 -3.84 10.15 -7.68
C ILE A 20 -5.28 10.42 -8.12
N GLY A 21 -6.20 10.65 -7.16
CA GLY A 21 -7.59 11.00 -7.39
C GLY A 21 -8.61 9.91 -7.02
N VAL A 22 -8.18 8.84 -6.37
CA VAL A 22 -9.06 7.78 -5.87
C VAL A 22 -9.76 8.26 -4.60
N LYS A 23 -11.02 7.85 -4.41
CA LYS A 23 -11.82 8.24 -3.24
C LYS A 23 -12.27 7.02 -2.45
N GLY A 24 -12.60 7.25 -1.17
CA GLY A 24 -13.24 6.25 -0.31
C GLY A 24 -12.34 5.08 0.10
N VAL A 25 -11.03 5.20 -0.11
CA VAL A 25 -10.03 4.17 0.23
C VAL A 25 -8.99 4.78 1.16
N GLN A 26 -8.57 4.01 2.16
CA GLN A 26 -7.37 4.31 2.94
C GLN A 26 -6.52 3.07 3.16
N VAL A 27 -5.29 3.28 3.65
CA VAL A 27 -4.35 2.22 3.96
C VAL A 27 -4.20 2.10 5.47
N GLU A 28 -4.27 0.89 5.98
CA GLU A 28 -4.07 0.54 7.38
C GLU A 28 -2.89 -0.42 7.52
N GLU A 29 -2.12 -0.27 8.60
CA GLU A 29 -1.07 -1.22 8.95
C GLU A 29 -1.64 -2.36 9.79
N LEU A 30 -1.30 -3.60 9.41
CA LEU A 30 -1.71 -4.80 10.13
C LEU A 30 -0.58 -5.28 11.04
N TYR A 31 -0.92 -5.54 12.29
CA TYR A 31 0.01 -6.06 13.30
C TYR A 31 -0.27 -7.53 13.62
N THR A 32 -1.49 -7.99 13.36
CA THR A 32 -1.92 -9.37 13.49
C THR A 32 -2.65 -9.81 12.22
N LEU A 33 -2.89 -11.11 12.10
CA LEU A 33 -3.69 -11.71 11.01
C LEU A 33 -4.97 -12.33 11.57
N ASP A 34 -5.47 -11.81 12.70
CA ASP A 34 -6.68 -12.34 13.34
C ASP A 34 -7.96 -11.79 12.70
N GLU A 35 -9.03 -12.58 12.79
CA GLU A 35 -10.33 -12.26 12.20
C GLU A 35 -10.95 -10.98 12.77
N GLN A 36 -10.64 -10.64 14.03
CA GLN A 36 -11.18 -9.44 14.68
C GLN A 36 -10.62 -8.17 14.05
N GLN A 37 -9.31 -8.11 13.79
CA GLN A 37 -8.68 -6.97 13.12
C GLN A 37 -9.31 -6.73 11.74
N PHE A 38 -9.59 -7.79 10.98
CA PHE A 38 -10.23 -7.66 9.67
C PHE A 38 -11.70 -7.27 9.74
N THR A 39 -12.44 -7.82 10.71
CA THR A 39 -13.84 -7.44 10.95
C THR A 39 -13.97 -5.95 11.22
N ASP A 40 -13.07 -5.40 12.04
CA ASP A 40 -13.06 -3.98 12.37
C ASP A 40 -12.71 -3.14 11.14
N LEU A 41 -11.87 -3.64 10.23
CA LEU A 41 -11.38 -2.93 9.04
C LEU A 41 -12.24 -3.09 7.78
N SER A 42 -13.21 -3.99 7.79
CA SER A 42 -14.10 -4.32 6.66
C SER A 42 -14.76 -3.10 6.00
N PRO A 43 -14.95 -3.10 4.66
CA PRO A 43 -14.43 -4.07 3.68
C PRO A 43 -12.93 -3.90 3.41
N VAL A 44 -12.22 -5.02 3.26
CA VAL A 44 -10.79 -5.07 2.89
C VAL A 44 -10.63 -5.39 1.41
N TYR A 45 -10.17 -4.41 0.63
CA TYR A 45 -10.05 -4.52 -0.83
C TYR A 45 -8.82 -5.29 -1.31
N GLY A 46 -7.77 -5.34 -0.49
CA GLY A 46 -6.53 -6.04 -0.81
C GLY A 46 -5.46 -5.86 0.26
N LEU A 47 -4.46 -6.74 0.23
CA LEU A 47 -3.31 -6.66 1.13
C LEU A 47 -2.04 -6.35 0.34
N VAL A 48 -1.17 -5.52 0.91
CA VAL A 48 0.17 -5.23 0.41
C VAL A 48 1.18 -5.79 1.41
N PHE A 49 2.03 -6.72 0.95
CA PHE A 49 3.04 -7.34 1.79
C PHE A 49 4.44 -6.95 1.33
N LEU A 50 5.20 -6.36 2.25
CA LEU A 50 6.61 -6.01 2.09
C LEU A 50 7.47 -7.05 2.82
N PHE A 51 8.44 -7.61 2.12
CA PHE A 51 9.40 -8.56 2.69
C PHE A 51 10.77 -8.39 2.07
N LYS A 52 11.81 -8.91 2.74
CA LYS A 52 13.15 -8.97 2.18
C LYS A 52 13.16 -9.91 0.96
N TYR A 53 13.59 -9.39 -0.18
CA TYR A 53 13.68 -10.14 -1.43
C TYR A 53 14.85 -11.11 -1.40
N GLU A 54 14.61 -12.34 -1.87
CA GLU A 54 15.65 -13.34 -2.10
C GLU A 54 15.57 -13.78 -3.56
N SER A 55 16.71 -13.91 -4.22
CA SER A 55 16.79 -14.17 -5.68
C SER A 55 16.30 -15.58 -6.11
N ASN A 56 15.94 -16.44 -5.16
CA ASN A 56 15.72 -17.87 -5.40
C ASN A 56 14.23 -18.25 -5.58
N HIS A 57 13.50 -17.52 -6.43
CA HIS A 57 12.07 -17.75 -6.68
C HIS A 57 11.76 -18.77 -7.79
N GLU A 58 12.77 -19.33 -8.46
CA GLU A 58 12.54 -20.31 -9.55
C GLU A 58 11.81 -21.57 -9.10
N GLU A 59 12.00 -22.01 -7.84
CA GLU A 59 11.29 -23.17 -7.27
C GLU A 59 9.81 -22.87 -6.96
N ASP A 60 9.50 -21.63 -6.54
CA ASP A 60 8.14 -21.18 -6.23
C ASP A 60 7.30 -21.07 -7.51
N ASP A 61 7.92 -20.66 -8.63
CA ASP A 61 7.23 -20.49 -9.91
C ASP A 61 6.94 -21.82 -10.63
N GLN A 62 7.70 -22.89 -10.38
CA GLN A 62 7.46 -24.20 -11.01
C GLN A 62 6.14 -24.85 -10.60
N HIS A 63 5.65 -24.54 -9.40
CA HIS A 63 4.40 -25.09 -8.86
C HIS A 63 3.26 -24.05 -8.82
N ALA A 64 3.52 -22.85 -9.31
CA ALA A 64 2.53 -21.77 -9.32
C ALA A 64 1.47 -22.01 -10.40
N GLU A 65 0.20 -21.90 -10.00
CA GLU A 65 -0.92 -21.86 -10.95
C GLU A 65 -1.10 -20.41 -11.41
N PHE A 66 -0.62 -20.09 -12.61
CA PHE A 66 -0.76 -18.75 -13.17
C PHE A 66 -2.17 -18.52 -13.71
N ALA A 67 -2.69 -17.31 -13.47
CA ALA A 67 -3.97 -16.88 -14.02
C ALA A 67 -3.95 -16.88 -15.56
N GLN A 68 -5.11 -17.15 -16.15
CA GLN A 68 -5.36 -17.09 -17.59
C GLN A 68 -5.86 -15.70 -17.98
N GLU A 69 -5.79 -15.35 -19.27
CA GLU A 69 -6.31 -14.07 -19.76
C GLU A 69 -7.81 -13.88 -19.46
N GLU A 70 -8.56 -14.98 -19.47
CA GLU A 70 -10.00 -15.04 -19.20
C GLU A 70 -10.37 -14.60 -17.78
N ASP A 71 -9.43 -14.65 -16.84
CA ASP A 71 -9.64 -14.22 -15.45
C ASP A 71 -9.77 -12.68 -15.32
N GLY A 72 -9.38 -11.93 -16.37
CA GLY A 72 -9.66 -10.50 -16.49
C GLY A 72 -8.86 -9.59 -15.56
N LEU A 73 -7.71 -10.04 -15.06
CA LEU A 73 -6.88 -9.27 -14.13
C LEU A 73 -6.09 -8.14 -14.81
N PHE A 74 -6.00 -7.02 -14.12
CA PHE A 74 -4.94 -6.04 -14.34
C PHE A 74 -3.64 -6.56 -13.70
N PHE A 75 -2.65 -6.92 -14.53
CA PHE A 75 -1.31 -7.29 -14.08
C PHE A 75 -0.25 -6.51 -14.84
N ALA A 76 0.68 -5.91 -14.11
CA ALA A 76 1.81 -5.16 -14.66
C ALA A 76 3.12 -5.75 -14.14
N LYS A 77 4.06 -6.03 -15.04
CA LYS A 77 5.44 -6.38 -14.67
C LYS A 77 6.19 -5.15 -14.22
N GLN A 78 7.02 -5.30 -13.20
CA GLN A 78 7.82 -4.21 -12.67
C GLN A 78 8.96 -3.86 -13.63
N VAL A 79 8.96 -2.63 -14.11
CA VAL A 79 9.99 -2.09 -15.02
C VAL A 79 10.99 -1.20 -14.26
N ILE A 80 10.61 -0.67 -13.10
CA ILE A 80 11.43 0.22 -12.27
C ILE A 80 11.40 -0.25 -10.81
N SER A 81 12.58 -0.35 -10.18
CA SER A 81 12.74 -0.85 -8.79
C SER A 81 12.07 0.02 -7.74
N ASN A 82 12.18 1.35 -7.86
CA ASN A 82 11.74 2.28 -6.82
C ASN A 82 10.21 2.53 -6.83
N ALA A 83 9.47 1.94 -7.77
CA ALA A 83 8.03 2.11 -7.91
C ALA A 83 7.20 0.95 -7.31
N CYS A 84 7.85 -0.06 -6.72
CA CYS A 84 7.24 -1.32 -6.29
C CYS A 84 6.03 -1.13 -5.35
N ALA A 85 6.13 -0.25 -4.35
CA ALA A 85 5.02 0.06 -3.45
C ALA A 85 3.79 0.61 -4.18
N THR A 86 4.00 1.60 -5.06
CA THR A 86 2.92 2.18 -5.87
C THR A 86 2.34 1.16 -6.83
N GLN A 87 3.16 0.29 -7.41
CA GLN A 87 2.69 -0.76 -8.29
C GLN A 87 1.83 -1.78 -7.55
N ALA A 88 2.20 -2.18 -6.33
CA ALA A 88 1.37 -3.07 -5.50
C ALA A 88 0.01 -2.42 -5.16
N ILE A 89 -0.01 -1.13 -4.80
CA ILE A 89 -1.24 -0.37 -4.55
C ILE A 89 -2.11 -0.30 -5.82
N LEU A 90 -1.53 0.03 -6.97
CA LEU A 90 -2.25 0.08 -8.25
C LEU A 90 -2.80 -1.30 -8.64
N SER A 91 -2.07 -2.38 -8.36
CA SER A 91 -2.54 -3.75 -8.58
C SER A 91 -3.83 -4.04 -7.81
N ILE A 92 -4.00 -3.52 -6.59
CA ILE A 92 -5.25 -3.66 -5.83
C ILE A 92 -6.34 -2.78 -6.41
N LEU A 93 -6.05 -1.48 -6.57
CA LEU A 93 -7.03 -0.49 -7.04
C LEU A 93 -7.61 -0.89 -8.40
N LEU A 94 -6.75 -1.22 -9.37
CA LEU A 94 -7.15 -1.51 -10.75
C LEU A 94 -7.85 -2.87 -10.91
N ASN A 95 -7.79 -3.76 -9.91
CA ASN A 95 -8.55 -5.01 -9.90
C ASN A 95 -9.84 -4.94 -9.09
N SER A 96 -10.02 -3.91 -8.25
CA SER A 96 -11.27 -3.73 -7.50
C SER A 96 -12.41 -3.26 -8.41
N GLN A 97 -13.61 -3.80 -8.16
CA GLN A 97 -14.86 -3.38 -8.80
C GLN A 97 -15.67 -2.40 -7.93
N GLU A 98 -15.29 -2.25 -6.66
CA GLU A 98 -16.04 -1.48 -5.65
C GLU A 98 -15.48 -0.08 -5.43
N ILE A 99 -14.23 0.15 -5.84
CA ILE A 99 -13.52 1.41 -5.62
C ILE A 99 -13.81 2.42 -6.73
N GLU A 100 -14.15 3.65 -6.34
CA GLU A 100 -14.18 4.80 -7.25
C GLU A 100 -12.75 5.24 -7.59
N LEU A 101 -12.24 4.75 -8.73
CA LEU A 101 -10.87 5.00 -9.22
C LEU A 101 -10.55 6.48 -9.52
N GLY A 102 -11.56 7.33 -9.68
CA GLY A 102 -11.40 8.67 -10.21
C GLY A 102 -10.97 8.69 -11.68
N GLU A 103 -10.88 9.89 -12.27
CA GLU A 103 -10.61 10.08 -13.70
C GLU A 103 -9.25 9.49 -14.11
N THR A 104 -8.18 9.81 -13.36
CA THR A 104 -6.81 9.41 -13.70
C THR A 104 -6.64 7.90 -13.83
N LEU A 105 -7.11 7.11 -12.85
CA LEU A 105 -6.95 5.65 -12.91
C LEU A 105 -7.99 4.98 -13.80
N SER A 106 -9.18 5.56 -13.96
CA SER A 106 -10.16 5.05 -14.92
C SER A 106 -9.64 5.15 -16.35
N ASP A 107 -9.11 6.32 -16.73
CA ASP A 107 -8.50 6.55 -18.04
C ASP A 107 -7.28 5.66 -18.24
N PHE A 108 -6.44 5.51 -17.21
CA PHE A 108 -5.27 4.64 -17.25
C PHE A 108 -5.67 3.17 -17.46
N LYS A 109 -6.67 2.68 -16.73
CA LYS A 109 -7.20 1.30 -16.86
C LYS A 109 -7.75 1.06 -18.26
N ALA A 110 -8.51 2.02 -18.81
CA ALA A 110 -9.05 1.94 -20.16
C ALA A 110 -7.93 1.94 -21.22
N PHE A 111 -6.98 2.88 -21.11
CA PHE A 111 -5.84 3.02 -22.03
C PHE A 111 -4.96 1.76 -22.10
N THR A 112 -4.79 1.07 -20.97
CA THR A 112 -3.90 -0.09 -20.84
C THR A 112 -4.62 -1.44 -20.92
N SER A 113 -5.93 -1.45 -21.22
CA SER A 113 -6.77 -2.65 -21.21
C SER A 113 -6.18 -3.80 -22.03
N ASP A 114 -5.83 -3.53 -23.29
CA ASP A 114 -5.29 -4.51 -24.25
C ASP A 114 -3.76 -4.68 -24.18
N PHE A 115 -3.09 -4.04 -23.22
CA PHE A 115 -1.63 -4.10 -23.14
C PHE A 115 -1.17 -5.41 -22.48
N PRO A 116 -0.09 -6.04 -23.00
CA PRO A 116 0.61 -7.09 -22.28
C PRO A 116 1.25 -6.54 -20.99
N SER A 117 1.56 -7.42 -20.04
CA SER A 117 1.97 -7.04 -18.68
C SER A 117 3.21 -6.14 -18.61
N ASP A 118 4.15 -6.31 -19.53
CA ASP A 118 5.36 -5.50 -19.66
C ASP A 118 5.04 -4.08 -20.14
N LEU A 119 4.13 -3.94 -21.10
CA LEU A 119 3.65 -2.63 -21.56
C LEU A 119 2.76 -1.94 -20.53
N LYS A 120 1.98 -2.68 -19.73
CA LYS A 120 1.28 -2.14 -18.55
C LYS A 120 2.27 -1.54 -17.55
N GLY A 121 3.34 -2.26 -17.24
CA GLY A 121 4.43 -1.77 -16.39
C GLY A 121 5.12 -0.53 -16.95
N LEU A 122 5.42 -0.52 -18.25
CA LEU A 122 5.98 0.64 -18.93
C LEU A 122 5.02 1.83 -18.91
N ALA A 123 3.72 1.61 -19.07
CA ALA A 123 2.71 2.67 -18.97
C ALA A 123 2.66 3.28 -17.56
N ILE A 124 2.71 2.46 -16.50
CA ILE A 124 2.81 2.97 -15.11
C ILE A 124 4.05 3.86 -14.98
N SER A 125 5.20 3.38 -15.44
CA SER A 125 6.48 4.08 -15.31
C SER A 125 6.51 5.46 -16.00
N ASN A 126 5.74 5.61 -17.07
CA ASN A 126 5.65 6.82 -17.90
C ASN A 126 4.45 7.70 -17.56
N SER A 127 3.62 7.31 -16.59
CA SER A 127 2.49 8.13 -16.16
C SER A 127 2.98 9.28 -15.29
N ASP A 128 3.00 10.49 -15.86
CA ASP A 128 3.44 11.69 -15.14
C ASP A 128 2.60 11.96 -13.89
N LYS A 129 1.27 11.76 -13.96
CA LYS A 129 0.39 11.96 -12.80
C LYS A 129 0.75 11.02 -11.65
N ILE A 130 0.87 9.72 -11.93
CA ILE A 130 1.22 8.71 -10.91
C ILE A 130 2.61 8.98 -10.35
N ARG A 131 3.58 9.25 -11.23
CA ARG A 131 4.97 9.53 -10.85
C ARG A 131 5.12 10.81 -10.02
N LEU A 132 4.36 11.86 -10.33
CA LEU A 132 4.35 13.10 -9.55
C LEU A 132 3.73 12.88 -8.16
N ALA A 133 2.62 12.16 -8.07
CA ALA A 133 2.00 11.81 -6.78
C ALA A 133 2.97 10.99 -5.91
N HIS A 134 3.59 9.96 -6.48
CA HIS A 134 4.63 9.14 -5.84
C HIS A 134 5.81 10.00 -5.36
N ASN A 135 6.42 10.77 -6.27
CA ASN A 135 7.61 11.58 -5.95
C ASN A 135 7.29 12.74 -5.00
N SER A 136 6.02 13.07 -4.77
CA SER A 136 5.64 14.08 -3.78
C SER A 136 6.05 13.66 -2.36
N PHE A 137 6.25 12.36 -2.11
CA PHE A 137 6.67 11.78 -0.83
C PHE A 137 8.17 11.47 -0.77
N ALA A 138 8.93 11.89 -1.78
CA ALA A 138 10.39 11.80 -1.74
C ALA A 138 10.92 12.51 -0.49
N ARG A 139 11.89 11.87 0.18
CA ARG A 139 12.65 12.54 1.24
C ARG A 139 13.35 13.76 0.64
N ALA A 140 13.42 14.84 1.41
CA ALA A 140 14.22 16.01 1.06
C ALA A 140 15.71 15.67 1.21
N GLU A 141 16.24 14.85 0.30
CA GLU A 141 17.65 14.51 0.27
C GLU A 141 18.43 15.60 -0.48
N PRO A 142 19.31 16.34 0.21
CA PRO A 142 20.07 17.45 -0.36
C PRO A 142 21.30 16.96 -1.15
N PHE A 143 21.64 15.68 -1.01
CA PHE A 143 22.74 15.02 -1.68
C PHE A 143 22.18 14.04 -2.71
N VAL A 144 22.70 14.10 -3.94
CA VAL A 144 22.37 13.12 -4.96
C VAL A 144 23.09 11.83 -4.60
N VAL A 145 22.35 10.86 -4.06
CA VAL A 145 22.85 9.48 -3.98
C VAL A 145 22.79 8.94 -5.41
N GLU A 146 23.95 8.60 -6.00
CA GLU A 146 23.95 7.96 -7.31
C GLU A 146 23.18 6.64 -7.24
N GLU A 147 22.21 6.45 -8.14
CA GLU A 147 21.48 5.20 -8.28
C GLU A 147 22.46 4.09 -8.71
N ARG A 148 23.01 3.36 -7.75
CA ARG A 148 23.79 2.14 -8.01
C ARG A 148 22.85 0.94 -8.00
N LYS A 149 23.11 -0.04 -8.88
CA LYS A 149 22.43 -1.33 -8.79
C LYS A 149 22.72 -1.96 -7.43
N ALA A 150 21.69 -2.52 -6.81
CA ALA A 150 21.85 -3.29 -5.60
C ALA A 150 22.88 -4.41 -5.82
N THR A 151 23.75 -4.57 -4.84
CA THR A 151 24.75 -5.64 -4.72
C THR A 151 24.21 -6.74 -3.82
N GLU A 152 24.86 -7.91 -3.80
CA GLU A 152 24.43 -9.05 -2.94
C GLU A 152 24.44 -8.71 -1.44
N ASP A 153 25.19 -7.67 -1.04
CA ASP A 153 25.26 -7.18 0.33
C ASP A 153 24.12 -6.20 0.70
N ASP A 154 23.36 -5.71 -0.28
CA ASP A 154 22.28 -4.74 -0.03
C ASP A 154 20.99 -5.48 0.38
N ASP A 155 20.35 -5.04 1.48
CA ASP A 155 19.03 -5.52 1.87
C ASP A 155 17.97 -4.98 0.89
N VAL A 156 17.61 -5.76 -0.13
CA VAL A 156 16.55 -5.42 -1.09
C VAL A 156 15.21 -5.88 -0.53
N TYR A 157 14.24 -4.97 -0.49
CA TYR A 157 12.85 -5.28 -0.09
C TYR A 157 11.93 -5.22 -1.29
N HIS A 158 10.89 -6.06 -1.27
CA HIS A 158 9.95 -6.20 -2.37
C HIS A 158 8.50 -6.19 -1.88
N PHE A 159 7.63 -5.58 -2.68
CA PHE A 159 6.20 -5.49 -2.42
C PHE A 159 5.43 -6.43 -3.35
N VAL A 160 4.51 -7.19 -2.77
CA VAL A 160 3.50 -7.96 -3.51
C VAL A 160 2.10 -7.58 -3.03
N ALA A 161 1.11 -7.78 -3.89
CA ALA A 161 -0.29 -7.54 -3.55
C ALA A 161 -1.10 -8.84 -3.53
N PHE A 162 -2.09 -8.91 -2.65
CA PHE A 162 -3.09 -9.99 -2.62
C PHE A 162 -4.46 -9.40 -2.86
N VAL A 163 -5.22 -9.97 -3.80
CA VAL A 163 -6.52 -9.44 -4.24
C VAL A 163 -7.55 -10.55 -4.46
N PRO A 164 -8.82 -10.34 -4.07
CA PRO A 164 -9.94 -11.13 -4.56
C PRO A 164 -10.39 -10.62 -5.94
N VAL A 165 -10.48 -11.49 -6.95
CA VAL A 165 -11.02 -11.17 -8.27
C VAL A 165 -11.86 -12.34 -8.77
N ASN A 166 -13.09 -12.07 -9.20
CA ASN A 166 -13.98 -13.05 -9.84
C ASN A 166 -14.13 -14.37 -9.05
N GLY A 167 -14.25 -14.30 -7.73
CA GLY A 167 -14.42 -15.47 -6.86
C GLY A 167 -13.16 -16.28 -6.58
N LYS A 168 -11.98 -15.77 -6.97
CA LYS A 168 -10.67 -16.37 -6.68
C LYS A 168 -9.75 -15.36 -5.99
N VAL A 169 -8.71 -15.86 -5.32
CA VAL A 169 -7.70 -15.05 -4.64
C VAL A 169 -6.38 -15.16 -5.39
N TYR A 170 -5.73 -14.02 -5.61
CA TYR A 170 -4.50 -13.95 -6.39
C TYR A 170 -3.38 -13.22 -5.64
N GLU A 171 -2.16 -13.71 -5.81
CA GLU A 171 -0.93 -12.97 -5.53
C GLU A 171 -0.44 -12.28 -6.81
N LEU A 172 -0.23 -10.96 -6.73
CA LEU A 172 0.28 -10.11 -7.79
C LEU A 172 1.68 -9.64 -7.44
N ASP A 173 2.67 -10.32 -8.01
CA ASP A 173 4.08 -9.99 -7.89
C ASP A 173 4.61 -9.48 -9.24
N GLY A 174 5.01 -8.20 -9.29
CA GLY A 174 5.50 -7.56 -10.52
C GLY A 174 6.81 -8.16 -11.06
N LEU A 175 7.54 -8.95 -10.27
CA LEU A 175 8.76 -9.64 -10.71
C LEU A 175 8.47 -11.03 -11.29
N ARG A 176 7.26 -11.57 -11.11
CA ARG A 176 6.85 -12.88 -11.64
C ARG A 176 6.34 -12.80 -13.07
N ASN A 177 6.13 -13.97 -13.66
CA ASN A 177 5.64 -14.10 -15.02
C ASN A 177 4.16 -13.71 -15.19
N GLY A 178 3.36 -13.82 -14.14
CA GLY A 178 1.93 -13.50 -14.14
C GLY A 178 1.35 -13.53 -12.72
N PRO A 179 0.05 -13.22 -12.57
CA PRO A 179 -0.69 -13.43 -11.33
C PRO A 179 -0.68 -14.91 -10.93
N VAL A 180 -0.50 -15.19 -9.64
CA VAL A 180 -0.57 -16.56 -9.11
C VAL A 180 -1.91 -16.75 -8.41
N CYS A 181 -2.69 -17.73 -8.87
CA CYS A 181 -3.93 -18.16 -8.23
C CYS A 181 -3.60 -18.90 -6.93
N LEU A 182 -4.24 -18.49 -5.84
CA LEU A 182 -4.05 -19.07 -4.50
C LEU A 182 -5.20 -20.00 -4.10
N GLY A 183 -6.36 -19.87 -4.75
CA GLY A 183 -7.55 -20.67 -4.49
C GLY A 183 -8.86 -19.90 -4.70
N ASP A 184 -9.97 -20.60 -4.51
CA ASP A 184 -11.32 -20.02 -4.58
C ASP A 184 -11.67 -19.27 -3.29
N VAL A 185 -12.47 -18.21 -3.41
CA VAL A 185 -13.04 -17.47 -2.28
C VAL A 185 -14.03 -18.38 -1.54
N PRO A 186 -13.84 -18.67 -0.24
CA PRO A 186 -14.64 -19.67 0.47
C PRO A 186 -16.13 -19.35 0.56
N ASP A 187 -16.47 -18.08 0.75
CA ASP A 187 -17.84 -17.60 0.85
C ASP A 187 -17.99 -16.27 0.08
N VAL A 188 -18.54 -16.35 -1.13
CA VAL A 188 -18.72 -15.18 -2.00
C VAL A 188 -19.76 -14.18 -1.49
N GLU A 189 -20.59 -14.55 -0.50
CA GLU A 189 -21.53 -13.61 0.15
C GLU A 189 -20.84 -12.79 1.26
N CYS A 190 -19.77 -13.34 1.84
CA CYS A 190 -18.96 -12.66 2.84
C CYS A 190 -17.76 -11.96 2.16
N HIS A 191 -17.82 -10.64 2.07
CA HIS A 191 -16.82 -9.82 1.36
C HIS A 191 -15.38 -10.18 1.74
N ASP A 192 -15.08 -10.37 3.03
CA ASP A 192 -13.71 -10.58 3.51
C ASP A 192 -13.30 -12.06 3.63
N SER A 193 -14.13 -13.01 3.18
CA SER A 193 -13.83 -14.45 3.30
C SER A 193 -12.57 -14.87 2.53
N TRP A 194 -12.18 -14.11 1.50
CA TRP A 194 -10.94 -14.32 0.75
C TRP A 194 -9.68 -14.23 1.61
N LEU A 195 -9.73 -13.52 2.75
CA LEU A 195 -8.62 -13.45 3.70
C LEU A 195 -8.29 -14.80 4.31
N GLN A 196 -9.25 -15.73 4.38
CA GLN A 196 -9.02 -17.11 4.83
C GLN A 196 -8.09 -17.88 3.88
N VAL A 197 -7.93 -17.41 2.63
CA VAL A 197 -6.99 -17.96 1.64
C VAL A 197 -5.67 -17.20 1.65
N ALA A 198 -5.71 -15.86 1.68
CA ALA A 198 -4.51 -15.03 1.61
C ALA A 198 -3.66 -15.08 2.90
N CYS A 199 -4.29 -15.00 4.08
CA CYS A 199 -3.59 -14.91 5.35
C CYS A 199 -2.70 -16.14 5.65
N PRO A 200 -3.15 -17.40 5.42
CA PRO A 200 -2.28 -18.56 5.59
C PRO A 200 -1.05 -18.55 4.67
N VAL A 201 -1.18 -18.03 3.45
CA VAL A 201 -0.05 -17.90 2.50
C VAL A 201 0.96 -16.88 3.02
N ILE A 202 0.49 -15.72 3.48
CA ILE A 202 1.33 -14.67 4.09
C ILE A 202 2.00 -15.19 5.35
N GLN A 203 1.25 -15.86 6.24
CA GLN A 203 1.78 -16.41 7.48
C GLN A 203 2.86 -17.47 7.21
N LYS A 204 2.63 -18.39 6.27
CA LYS A 204 3.65 -19.38 5.86
C LYS A 204 4.92 -18.71 5.33
N ARG A 205 4.78 -17.58 4.61
CA ARG A 205 5.92 -16.80 4.12
C ARG A 205 6.67 -16.13 5.27
N ILE A 206 5.97 -15.55 6.24
CA ILE A 206 6.59 -14.98 7.45
C ILE A 206 7.32 -16.08 8.24
N GLU A 207 6.69 -17.23 8.47
CA GLU A 207 7.26 -18.36 9.21
C GLU A 207 8.53 -18.92 8.57
N LYS A 208 8.62 -18.93 7.24
CA LYS A 208 9.82 -19.36 6.51
C LYS A 208 11.06 -18.55 6.91
N TYR A 209 10.88 -17.28 7.29
CA TYR A 209 11.98 -16.36 7.61
C TYR A 209 12.01 -15.91 9.08
N ALA A 210 11.03 -16.29 9.89
CA ALA A 210 10.86 -15.80 11.27
C ALA A 210 12.07 -16.07 12.19
N ALA A 211 12.90 -17.07 11.88
CA ALA A 211 14.12 -17.37 12.63
C ALA A 211 15.29 -16.42 12.34
N SER A 212 15.28 -15.72 11.20
CA SER A 212 16.40 -14.91 10.70
C SER A 212 16.02 -13.47 10.35
N GLU A 213 14.74 -13.20 10.09
CA GLU A 213 14.26 -11.91 9.60
C GLU A 213 12.92 -11.54 10.24
N ILE A 214 12.83 -10.31 10.74
CA ILE A 214 11.61 -9.74 11.31
C ILE A 214 11.16 -8.48 10.55
N ARG A 215 11.94 -8.04 9.57
CA ARG A 215 11.68 -6.84 8.77
C ARG A 215 10.72 -7.19 7.63
N PHE A 216 9.44 -7.16 7.96
CA PHE A 216 8.35 -7.16 7.01
C PHE A 216 7.33 -6.11 7.42
N ASN A 217 6.45 -5.72 6.50
CA ASN A 217 5.34 -4.84 6.77
C ASN A 217 4.13 -5.35 5.99
N LEU A 218 2.97 -5.31 6.62
CA LEU A 218 1.72 -5.74 6.02
C LEU A 218 0.72 -4.60 6.12
N LEU A 219 0.15 -4.24 4.99
CA LEU A 219 -0.82 -3.17 4.88
C LEU A 219 -2.11 -3.69 4.26
N ALA A 220 -3.24 -3.13 4.65
CA ALA A 220 -4.54 -3.37 4.08
C ALA A 220 -5.06 -2.12 3.39
N LEU A 221 -5.55 -2.26 2.16
CA LEU A 221 -6.38 -1.23 1.53
C LEU A 221 -7.81 -1.49 1.94
N VAL A 222 -8.40 -0.51 2.62
CA VAL A 222 -9.72 -0.63 3.25
C VAL A 222 -10.60 0.55 2.88
N ARG A 223 -11.90 0.45 3.14
CA ARG A 223 -12.78 1.61 3.03
C ARG A 223 -12.35 2.74 3.95
N ASN A 224 -12.46 3.98 3.47
CA ASN A 224 -12.16 5.17 4.26
C ASN A 224 -12.94 5.17 5.59
N ARG A 225 -12.20 5.21 6.70
CA ARG A 225 -12.72 4.99 8.05
C ARG A 225 -13.58 6.15 8.55
N ILE A 226 -13.25 7.38 8.14
CA ILE A 226 -14.09 8.55 8.43
C ILE A 226 -15.48 8.34 7.82
N GLN A 227 -15.53 8.02 6.53
CA GLN A 227 -16.81 7.76 5.83
C GLN A 227 -17.57 6.61 6.47
N THR A 228 -16.87 5.52 6.83
CA THR A 228 -17.48 4.38 7.53
C THR A 228 -18.14 4.80 8.84
N TYR A 229 -17.45 5.57 9.70
CA TYR A 229 -18.00 6.00 10.98
C TYR A 229 -19.11 7.04 10.83
N GLU A 230 -19.03 7.94 9.84
CA GLU A 230 -20.10 8.89 9.52
C GLU A 230 -21.39 8.16 9.12
N GLU A 231 -21.29 7.17 8.23
CA GLU A 231 -22.43 6.35 7.79
C GLU A 231 -23.01 5.51 8.94
N GLN A 232 -22.16 4.90 9.76
CA GLN A 232 -22.59 4.14 10.94
C GLN A 232 -23.29 5.03 11.96
N LEU A 233 -22.75 6.22 12.24
CA LEU A 233 -23.35 7.18 13.16
C LEU A 233 -24.74 7.62 12.66
N GLN A 234 -24.85 7.92 11.37
CA GLN A 234 -26.11 8.29 10.74
C GLN A 234 -27.14 7.15 10.86
N ALA A 235 -26.75 5.92 10.56
CA ALA A 235 -27.62 4.75 10.67
C ALA A 235 -28.09 4.50 12.12
N VAL A 236 -27.22 4.67 13.11
CA VAL A 236 -27.57 4.53 14.54
C VAL A 236 -28.57 5.60 14.96
N ILE A 237 -28.39 6.85 14.51
CA ILE A 237 -29.33 7.95 14.79
C ILE A 237 -30.70 7.68 14.16
N GLU A 238 -30.75 7.25 12.90
CA GLU A 238 -31.98 6.97 12.18
C GLU A 238 -32.74 5.76 12.77
N ALA A 239 -32.03 4.75 13.23
CA ALA A 239 -32.62 3.59 13.89
C ALA A 239 -33.08 3.86 15.33
N GLY A 240 -32.85 5.06 15.88
CA GLY A 240 -33.13 5.37 17.29
C GLY A 240 -32.27 4.54 18.25
N GLY A 241 -31.02 4.26 17.88
CA GLY A 241 -30.07 3.47 18.66
C GLY A 241 -29.66 4.12 19.98
N SER A 242 -28.91 3.36 20.79
CA SER A 242 -28.47 3.81 22.12
C SER A 242 -27.53 5.01 22.04
N GLU A 243 -27.73 6.00 22.92
CA GLU A 243 -26.81 7.15 23.08
C GLU A 243 -25.37 6.69 23.35
N GLN A 244 -25.17 5.56 24.03
CA GLN A 244 -23.84 5.01 24.31
C GLN A 244 -23.14 4.54 23.03
N GLN A 245 -23.88 3.92 22.10
CA GLN A 245 -23.34 3.47 20.82
C GLN A 245 -22.98 4.65 19.93
N ALA A 246 -23.84 5.67 19.86
CA ALA A 246 -23.56 6.89 19.13
C ALA A 246 -22.33 7.63 19.69
N ALA A 247 -22.20 7.71 21.01
CA ALA A 247 -21.05 8.34 21.67
C ALA A 247 -19.73 7.59 21.37
N GLN A 248 -19.76 6.26 21.30
CA GLN A 248 -18.59 5.46 20.94
C GLN A 248 -18.14 5.75 19.49
N ILE A 249 -19.07 5.69 18.53
CA ILE A 249 -18.76 5.97 17.12
C ILE A 249 -18.24 7.40 16.93
N GLN A 250 -18.80 8.38 17.66
CA GLN A 250 -18.30 9.75 17.65
C GLN A 250 -16.87 9.87 18.18
N ALA A 251 -16.52 9.11 19.22
CA ALA A 251 -15.16 9.08 19.74
C ALA A 251 -14.19 8.45 18.73
N ASP A 252 -14.59 7.37 18.06
CA ASP A 252 -13.79 6.68 17.04
C ASP A 252 -13.59 7.57 15.80
N LEU A 253 -14.63 8.28 15.36
CA LEU A 253 -14.56 9.28 14.31
C LEU A 253 -13.59 10.43 14.66
N ALA A 254 -13.67 10.95 15.89
CA ALA A 254 -12.77 12.00 16.35
C ALA A 254 -11.30 11.52 16.42
N ALA A 255 -11.08 10.27 16.86
CA ALA A 255 -9.75 9.67 16.88
C ALA A 255 -9.18 9.52 15.46
N GLU A 256 -10.01 9.10 14.49
CA GLU A 256 -9.58 8.96 13.10
C GLU A 256 -9.27 10.33 12.46
N HIS A 257 -10.07 11.37 12.72
CA HIS A 257 -9.72 12.73 12.30
C HIS A 257 -8.39 13.19 12.86
N GLN A 258 -8.14 12.97 14.15
CA GLN A 258 -6.86 13.33 14.78
C GLN A 258 -5.69 12.56 14.15
N ARG A 259 -5.89 11.28 13.81
CA ARG A 259 -4.89 10.46 13.12
C ARG A 259 -4.56 11.03 11.74
N ARG A 260 -5.58 11.43 10.97
CA ARG A 260 -5.42 12.08 9.65
C ARG A 260 -4.66 13.40 9.75
N GLU A 261 -4.91 14.21 10.78
CA GLU A 261 -4.14 15.43 11.04
C GLU A 261 -2.66 15.13 11.37
N ASN A 262 -2.42 14.10 12.18
CA ASN A 262 -1.07 13.67 12.53
C ASN A 262 -0.30 13.20 11.30
N TRP A 263 -0.90 12.37 10.44
CA TRP A 263 -0.30 11.96 9.17
C TRP A 263 0.01 13.14 8.26
N ALA A 264 -0.91 14.12 8.15
CA ALA A 264 -0.66 15.32 7.36
C ALA A 264 0.53 16.13 7.91
N LEU A 265 0.67 16.21 9.24
CA LEU A 265 1.81 16.86 9.88
C LEU A 265 3.12 16.08 9.65
N GLU A 266 3.10 14.76 9.77
CA GLU A 266 4.25 13.91 9.50
C GLU A 266 4.69 14.00 8.03
N ASN A 267 3.75 14.00 7.08
CA ASN A 267 4.06 14.18 5.67
C ASN A 267 4.72 15.55 5.40
N LYS A 268 4.30 16.61 6.10
CA LYS A 268 4.99 17.91 6.04
C LYS A 268 6.41 17.83 6.59
N ARG A 269 6.65 17.07 7.67
CA ARG A 269 7.98 16.85 8.24
C ARG A 269 8.86 16.04 7.29
N ARG A 270 8.37 14.93 6.73
CA ARG A 270 9.09 14.07 5.77
C ARG A 270 9.59 14.86 4.54
N LYS A 271 8.78 15.79 4.04
CA LYS A 271 9.09 16.64 2.89
C LYS A 271 9.96 17.86 3.22
N HIS A 272 10.21 18.16 4.49
CA HIS A 272 10.93 19.37 4.90
C HIS A 272 12.44 19.20 4.76
N ASN A 273 13.11 20.18 4.13
CA ASN A 273 14.57 20.22 4.07
C ASN A 273 15.13 20.77 5.40
N TYR A 274 15.68 19.89 6.23
CA TYR A 274 16.25 20.26 7.54
C TYR A 274 17.68 20.81 7.47
N ILE A 275 18.36 20.83 6.31
CA ILE A 275 19.75 21.32 6.21
C ILE A 275 19.90 22.77 6.67
N PRO A 276 19.07 23.73 6.21
CA PRO A 276 19.20 25.11 6.67
C PRO A 276 19.04 25.23 8.19
N PHE A 277 18.13 24.46 8.77
CA PHE A 277 17.92 24.39 10.22
C PHE A 277 19.15 23.84 10.94
N ILE A 278 19.69 22.70 10.50
CA ILE A 278 20.88 22.07 11.09
C ILE A 278 22.08 23.00 11.01
N VAL A 279 22.33 23.60 9.85
CA VAL A 279 23.43 24.56 9.65
C VAL A 279 23.30 25.75 10.59
N GLN A 280 22.08 26.29 10.75
CA GLN A 280 21.85 27.42 11.64
C GLN A 280 22.01 27.04 13.11
N LEU A 281 21.53 25.86 13.52
CA LEU A 281 21.69 25.33 14.87
C LEU A 281 23.18 25.19 15.22
N LEU A 282 23.97 24.59 14.32
CA LEU A 282 25.42 24.43 14.51
C LEU A 282 26.14 25.77 14.62
N LYS A 283 25.79 26.76 13.77
CA LYS A 283 26.34 28.12 13.85
C LYS A 283 26.05 28.77 15.20
N THR A 284 24.80 28.70 15.67
CA THR A 284 24.41 29.28 16.96
C THR A 284 25.09 28.60 18.14
N LEU A 285 25.27 27.28 18.11
CA LEU A 285 26.03 26.56 19.15
C LEU A 285 27.51 26.97 19.15
N ALA A 286 28.13 27.14 17.97
CA ALA A 286 29.50 27.61 17.84
C ALA A 286 29.67 29.03 18.40
N GLU A 287 28.77 29.96 18.04
CA GLU A 287 28.76 31.34 18.55
C GLU A 287 28.63 31.40 20.08
N LYS A 288 27.82 30.50 20.66
CA LYS A 288 27.64 30.37 22.11
C LYS A 288 28.74 29.59 22.81
N LYS A 289 29.73 29.06 22.09
CA LYS A 289 30.77 28.15 22.61
C LYS A 289 30.18 26.93 23.32
N GLN A 290 29.08 26.41 22.79
CA GLN A 290 28.37 25.23 23.27
C GLN A 290 28.43 24.07 22.27
N LEU A 291 29.21 24.22 21.19
CA LEU A 291 29.35 23.19 20.17
C LEU A 291 30.35 22.10 20.60
N GLU A 292 31.42 22.49 21.28
CA GLU A 292 32.34 21.56 21.93
C GLU A 292 31.90 21.38 23.40
N PRO A 293 32.02 20.17 23.96
CA PRO A 293 31.64 19.87 25.34
C PRO A 293 32.46 20.63 26.40
#